data_AF-A0A4S3FL68-F1
#
_entry.id   AF-A0A4S3FL68-F1
#
_cell.length_a   1.000
_cell.length_b   1.000
_cell.length_c   1.000
_cell.angle_alpha   90.00
_cell.angle_beta   90.00
_cell.angle_gamma   90.00
#
_symmetry.space_group_name_H-M   'P 1'
#
loop_
_entity.id
_entity.type
_entity.pdbx_description
1 polymer ?
#
loop_
_entity_poly.entity_id
_entity_poly.type
_entity_poly.pdbx_seq_one_letter_code
_entity_poly.pdbx_strand_id
1 'polypeptide(L)'
;MNLSGRIDRVFRSLALSIFTVASANAAESTTRVDAWGLVTCQAVTVAGHEFCDVLGAEWRDKPGSERYTIAIRERPSARWGTQVWIDYAQRRVYQAQLPPARAGLKELGASAAESVYQAILEIERQRQFVRDADLAPDEF
;
A
#
# COMPACT_ATOMS: atom_id res chain seq x y z
N MET A 1 83.58 33.46 -0.50
CA MET A 1 83.24 34.05 -1.81
C MET A 1 82.04 33.32 -2.38
N ASN A 2 80.85 33.92 -2.28
CA ASN A 2 79.88 34.07 -3.37
C ASN A 2 78.68 34.85 -2.83
N LEU A 3 78.36 35.94 -3.51
CA LEU A 3 77.30 36.90 -3.23
C LEU A 3 75.94 36.37 -3.72
N SER A 4 74.90 37.10 -3.32
CA SER A 4 73.62 37.27 -4.02
C SER A 4 72.50 36.34 -3.53
N GLY A 5 71.29 36.81 -3.20
CA GLY A 5 70.70 38.12 -3.39
C GLY A 5 69.44 38.25 -2.54
N ARG A 6 69.10 39.50 -2.26
CA ARG A 6 67.96 39.95 -1.46
C ARG A 6 66.78 40.16 -2.41
N ILE A 7 65.64 39.49 -2.17
CA ILE A 7 64.37 39.85 -2.82
C ILE A 7 63.25 39.90 -1.77
N ASP A 8 62.77 41.12 -1.60
CA ASP A 8 61.61 41.54 -0.83
C ASP A 8 60.29 41.16 -1.54
N ARG A 9 59.30 40.79 -0.70
CA ARG A 9 57.84 40.98 -0.87
C ARG A 9 57.12 40.24 -2.02
N VAL A 10 56.02 39.56 -1.68
CA VAL A 10 54.63 40.07 -1.79
C VAL A 10 53.67 38.91 -1.48
N PHE A 11 52.85 39.09 -0.45
CA PHE A 11 51.63 38.32 -0.17
C PHE A 11 50.64 38.50 -1.33
N ARG A 12 50.19 37.41 -1.95
CA ARG A 12 48.94 37.41 -2.73
C ARG A 12 48.16 36.13 -2.48
N SER A 13 47.07 36.31 -1.72
CA SER A 13 45.96 35.36 -1.58
C SER A 13 45.45 34.91 -2.94
N LEU A 14 45.17 33.61 -3.08
CA LEU A 14 44.28 33.10 -4.12
C LEU A 14 43.07 32.48 -3.43
N ALA A 15 41.91 33.10 -3.64
CA ALA A 15 40.64 32.67 -3.07
C ALA A 15 40.20 31.33 -3.66
N LEU A 16 39.75 30.45 -2.78
CA LEU A 16 39.19 29.13 -3.07
C LEU A 16 37.76 29.31 -3.62
N SER A 17 37.53 29.00 -4.90
CA SER A 17 36.19 28.97 -5.49
C SER A 17 35.65 27.54 -5.45
N ILE A 18 34.82 27.24 -4.45
CA ILE A 18 34.02 26.01 -4.39
C ILE A 18 32.82 26.23 -5.32
N PHE A 19 32.75 25.48 -6.41
CA PHE A 19 31.60 25.47 -7.31
C PHE A 19 30.60 24.44 -6.76
N THR A 20 29.57 24.90 -6.05
CA THR A 20 28.48 24.03 -5.61
C THR A 20 27.61 23.69 -6.82
N VAL A 21 27.64 22.44 -7.28
CA VAL A 21 26.67 21.91 -8.22
C VAL A 21 25.38 21.65 -7.45
N ALA A 22 24.34 22.45 -7.71
CA ALA A 22 22.99 22.14 -7.27
C ALA A 22 22.42 21.02 -8.17
N SER A 23 22.39 19.78 -7.67
CA SER A 23 21.63 18.71 -8.31
C SER A 23 20.14 19.02 -8.18
N ALA A 24 19.54 19.51 -9.26
CA ALA A 24 18.09 19.56 -9.39
C ALA A 24 17.59 18.13 -9.61
N ASN A 25 17.34 17.40 -8.52
CA ASN A 25 16.45 16.24 -8.57
C ASN A 25 15.04 16.78 -8.82
N ALA A 26 14.73 17.04 -10.09
CA ALA A 26 13.36 17.12 -10.55
C ALA A 26 12.77 15.72 -10.37
N ALA A 27 12.28 15.44 -9.17
CA ALA A 27 11.45 14.29 -8.91
C ALA A 27 10.30 14.37 -9.92
N GLU A 28 10.28 13.46 -10.89
CA GLU A 28 9.12 13.19 -11.71
C GLU A 28 7.98 12.85 -10.77
N SER A 29 7.15 13.84 -10.45
CA SER A 29 5.82 13.65 -9.94
C SER A 29 4.99 13.07 -11.09
N THR A 30 5.27 11.81 -11.44
CA THR A 30 4.30 10.97 -12.13
C THR A 30 3.04 11.10 -11.31
N THR A 31 2.07 11.82 -11.85
CA THR A 31 0.78 12.05 -11.23
C THR A 31 0.24 10.67 -10.92
N ARG A 32 0.34 10.23 -9.66
CA ARG A 32 -0.24 8.98 -9.22
C ARG A 32 -1.72 9.21 -9.48
N VAL A 33 -2.23 8.64 -10.58
CA VAL A 33 -3.65 8.62 -10.85
C VAL A 33 -4.25 8.13 -9.54
N ASP A 34 -5.08 8.95 -8.89
CA ASP A 34 -5.80 8.58 -7.68
C ASP A 34 -6.75 7.45 -8.08
N ALA A 35 -6.20 6.25 -8.15
CA ALA A 35 -6.91 5.07 -8.58
C ALA A 35 -7.86 4.72 -7.43
N TRP A 36 -9.14 5.04 -7.65
CA TRP A 36 -10.19 4.57 -6.76
C TRP A 36 -10.32 3.06 -6.85
N GLY A 37 -10.19 2.42 -5.71
CA GLY A 37 -10.51 1.02 -5.51
C GLY A 37 -12.01 0.76 -5.61
N LEU A 38 -12.36 -0.48 -5.95
CA LEU A 38 -13.75 -0.92 -6.08
C LEU A 38 -14.04 -2.11 -5.15
N VAL A 39 -15.19 -2.08 -4.49
CA VAL A 39 -15.75 -3.25 -3.81
C VAL A 39 -16.72 -3.94 -4.77
N THR A 40 -16.40 -5.17 -5.17
CA THR A 40 -17.31 -5.99 -5.97
C THR A 40 -17.92 -7.08 -5.09
N CYS A 41 -19.22 -7.34 -5.25
CA CYS A 41 -19.92 -8.41 -4.56
C CYS A 41 -20.64 -9.30 -5.57
N GLN A 42 -20.39 -10.61 -5.49
CA GLN A 42 -21.05 -11.65 -6.25
C GLN A 42 -21.75 -12.60 -5.26
N ALA A 43 -22.82 -12.09 -4.65
CA ALA A 43 -23.72 -12.84 -3.79
C ALA A 43 -25.01 -13.18 -4.53
N VAL A 44 -25.61 -14.32 -4.19
CA VAL A 44 -26.87 -14.82 -4.73
C VAL A 44 -27.85 -15.22 -3.64
N THR A 45 -27.41 -15.47 -2.41
CA THR A 45 -28.32 -15.71 -1.28
C THR A 45 -28.58 -14.43 -0.50
N VAL A 46 -29.67 -14.44 0.26
CA VAL A 46 -30.02 -13.33 1.13
C VAL A 46 -28.95 -13.08 2.20
N ALA A 47 -28.39 -14.16 2.77
CA ALA A 47 -27.30 -14.04 3.74
C ALA A 47 -26.03 -13.46 3.10
N GLY A 48 -25.73 -13.84 1.86
CA GLY A 48 -24.60 -13.29 1.11
C GLY A 48 -24.76 -11.80 0.82
N HIS A 49 -25.95 -11.36 0.40
CA HIS A 49 -26.23 -9.94 0.19
C HIS A 49 -26.12 -9.14 1.48
N GLU A 50 -26.72 -9.62 2.57
CA GLU A 50 -26.66 -8.96 3.89
C GLU A 50 -25.21 -8.86 4.40
N PHE A 51 -24.41 -9.91 4.21
CA PHE A 51 -22.98 -9.88 4.51
C PHE A 51 -22.24 -8.82 3.67
N CYS A 52 -22.50 -8.74 2.36
CA CYS A 52 -21.90 -7.72 1.50
C CYS A 52 -22.29 -6.30 1.89
N ASP A 53 -23.54 -6.07 2.27
CA ASP A 53 -24.03 -4.74 2.68
C ASP A 53 -23.33 -4.28 3.96
N VAL A 54 -23.27 -5.14 4.98
CA VAL A 54 -22.60 -4.84 6.24
C VAL A 54 -21.11 -4.63 6.02
N LEU A 55 -20.45 -5.55 5.31
CA LEU A 55 -19.02 -5.44 5.03
C LEU A 55 -18.71 -4.17 4.22
N GLY A 56 -19.51 -3.85 3.21
CA GLY A 56 -19.32 -2.66 2.38
C GLY A 56 -19.56 -1.35 3.13
N ALA A 57 -20.42 -1.34 4.15
CA ALA A 57 -20.56 -0.20 5.06
C ALA A 57 -19.31 -0.03 5.92
N GLU A 58 -18.92 -1.09 6.62
CA GLU A 58 -17.76 -1.11 7.54
C GLU A 58 -16.44 -0.87 6.81
N TRP A 59 -16.34 -1.32 5.55
CA TRP A 59 -15.17 -1.11 4.69
C TRP A 59 -14.95 0.37 4.39
N ARG A 60 -16.00 1.12 4.07
CA ARG A 60 -15.91 2.56 3.74
C ARG A 60 -15.41 3.40 4.91
N ASP A 61 -15.61 2.93 6.13
CA ASP A 61 -15.13 3.62 7.33
C ASP A 61 -13.64 3.34 7.62
N LYS A 62 -13.00 2.42 6.89
CA LYS A 62 -11.57 2.12 7.05
C LYS A 62 -10.72 3.19 6.35
N PRO A 63 -9.70 3.77 7.02
CA PRO A 63 -8.85 4.81 6.44
C PRO A 63 -8.12 4.35 5.18
N GLY A 64 -8.20 5.07 4.08
CA GLY A 64 -7.46 4.73 2.86
C GLY A 64 -8.00 3.50 2.11
N SER A 65 -9.13 2.94 2.54
CA SER A 65 -9.78 1.78 1.92
C SER A 65 -10.27 2.05 0.51
N GLU A 66 -10.54 3.33 0.19
CA GLU A 66 -10.95 3.82 -1.11
C GLU A 66 -9.90 3.62 -2.21
N ARG A 67 -8.68 3.20 -1.86
CA ARG A 67 -7.59 2.88 -2.81
C ARG A 67 -7.49 1.40 -3.14
N TYR A 68 -8.24 0.54 -2.43
CA TYR A 68 -8.12 -0.90 -2.55
C TYR A 68 -9.32 -1.51 -3.24
N THR A 69 -9.05 -2.37 -4.22
CA THR A 69 -10.09 -3.16 -4.89
C THR A 69 -10.19 -4.54 -4.24
N ILE A 70 -11.36 -4.87 -3.72
CA ILE A 70 -11.68 -6.18 -3.15
C ILE A 70 -12.82 -6.85 -3.91
N ALA A 71 -12.77 -8.18 -3.99
CA ALA A 71 -13.80 -8.98 -4.64
C ALA A 71 -14.38 -9.99 -3.65
N ILE A 72 -15.65 -9.80 -3.29
CA ILE A 72 -16.42 -10.67 -2.42
C ILE A 72 -17.16 -11.67 -3.30
N ARG A 73 -16.96 -12.97 -3.05
CA ARG A 73 -17.60 -14.05 -3.78
C ARG A 73 -18.31 -15.00 -2.84
N GLU A 74 -19.50 -15.42 -3.25
CA GLU A 74 -20.31 -16.39 -2.53
C GLU A 74 -20.34 -17.73 -3.26
N ARG A 75 -20.42 -18.82 -2.50
CA ARG A 75 -20.81 -20.15 -2.98
C ARG A 75 -21.91 -20.73 -2.09
N PRO A 76 -23.15 -20.81 -2.58
CA PRO A 76 -24.22 -21.53 -1.90
C PRO A 76 -23.98 -23.04 -1.95
N SER A 77 -24.29 -23.76 -0.86
CA SER A 77 -24.26 -25.22 -0.81
C SER A 77 -25.39 -25.74 0.07
N ALA A 78 -26.18 -26.67 -0.47
CA ALA A 78 -27.27 -27.31 0.29
C ALA A 78 -26.76 -28.17 1.46
N ARG A 79 -25.53 -28.70 1.37
CA ARG A 79 -24.96 -29.60 2.40
C ARG A 79 -24.19 -28.87 3.49
N TRP A 80 -23.57 -27.75 3.14
CA TRP A 80 -22.57 -27.07 3.99
C TRP A 80 -22.95 -25.62 4.32
N GLY A 81 -24.09 -25.14 3.83
CA GLY A 81 -24.52 -23.74 3.94
C GLY A 81 -23.84 -22.84 2.91
N THR A 82 -23.89 -21.54 3.15
CA THR A 82 -23.27 -20.54 2.27
C THR A 82 -21.83 -20.28 2.71
N GLN A 83 -20.91 -20.33 1.75
CA GLN A 83 -19.54 -19.89 1.93
C GLN A 83 -19.30 -18.54 1.26
N VAL A 84 -18.52 -17.67 1.89
CA VAL A 84 -18.00 -16.45 1.28
C VAL A 84 -16.49 -16.41 1.36
N TRP A 85 -15.86 -15.76 0.39
CA TRP A 85 -14.45 -15.39 0.46
C TRP A 85 -14.20 -14.06 -0.23
N ILE A 86 -13.09 -13.44 0.16
CA ILE A 86 -12.72 -12.11 -0.31
C ILE A 86 -11.31 -12.18 -0.85
N ASP A 87 -11.14 -11.66 -2.05
CA ASP A 87 -9.85 -11.53 -2.68
C ASP A 87 -9.40 -10.06 -2.73
N TYR A 88 -8.10 -9.88 -2.60
CA TYR A 88 -7.39 -8.65 -2.89
C TYR A 88 -6.24 -8.99 -3.84
N ALA A 89 -6.04 -8.25 -4.93
CA ALA A 89 -4.94 -8.51 -5.87
C ALA A 89 -4.79 -9.99 -6.29
N GLN A 90 -5.91 -10.63 -6.67
CA GLN A 90 -6.00 -12.04 -7.09
C GLN A 90 -5.61 -13.09 -6.05
N ARG A 91 -5.42 -12.70 -4.78
CA ARG A 91 -5.16 -13.60 -3.66
C ARG A 91 -6.30 -13.54 -2.65
N ARG A 92 -6.69 -14.70 -2.14
CA ARG A 92 -7.71 -14.81 -1.09
C ARG A 92 -7.13 -14.30 0.23
N VAL A 93 -7.79 -13.31 0.83
CA VAL A 93 -7.39 -12.70 2.11
C VAL A 93 -8.36 -13.04 3.24
N TYR A 94 -9.55 -13.52 2.93
CA TYR A 94 -10.55 -13.91 3.92
C TYR A 94 -11.46 -15.02 3.38
N GLN A 95 -11.96 -15.88 4.27
CA GLN A 95 -12.95 -16.90 3.98
C GLN A 95 -13.76 -17.25 5.23
N ALA A 96 -15.08 -17.39 5.09
CA ALA A 96 -15.95 -17.78 6.18
C ALA A 96 -17.18 -18.56 5.68
N GLN A 97 -17.76 -19.36 6.59
CA GLN A 97 -19.12 -19.87 6.42
C GLN A 97 -20.09 -18.86 7.02
N LEU A 98 -21.16 -18.55 6.28
CA LEU A 98 -22.20 -17.68 6.79
C LEU A 98 -23.12 -18.47 7.73
N PRO A 99 -23.47 -17.91 8.91
CA PRO A 99 -24.41 -18.53 9.81
C PRO A 99 -25.81 -18.61 9.17
N PRO A 100 -26.61 -19.63 9.47
CA PRO A 100 -27.98 -19.73 8.98
C PRO A 100 -28.89 -18.66 9.60
N ALA A 101 -28.55 -18.17 10.79
CA ALA A 101 -29.29 -17.13 11.49
C ALA A 101 -28.71 -15.74 11.19
N ARG A 102 -29.59 -14.78 10.89
CA ARG A 102 -29.19 -13.40 10.56
C ARG A 102 -28.50 -12.66 11.70
N ALA A 103 -28.81 -12.98 12.96
CA ALA A 103 -28.28 -12.28 14.12
C ALA A 103 -26.73 -12.22 14.15
N GLY A 104 -26.05 -13.26 13.65
CA GLY A 104 -24.58 -13.30 13.58
C GLY A 104 -23.98 -12.66 12.33
N LEU A 105 -24.76 -12.35 11.29
CA LEU A 105 -24.24 -11.83 10.03
C LEU A 105 -23.65 -10.43 10.18
N LYS A 106 -24.28 -9.58 10.99
CA LYS A 106 -23.80 -8.21 11.19
C LYS A 106 -22.43 -8.18 11.85
N GLU A 107 -22.27 -8.91 12.95
CA GLU A 107 -20.98 -9.01 13.64
C GLU A 107 -19.92 -9.68 12.76
N LEU A 108 -20.29 -10.74 12.03
CA LEU A 108 -19.39 -11.40 11.09
C LEU A 108 -18.93 -10.46 9.97
N GLY A 109 -19.83 -9.67 9.38
CA GLY A 109 -19.51 -8.71 8.33
C GLY A 109 -18.54 -7.62 8.80
N ALA A 110 -18.77 -7.06 9.99
CA ALA A 110 -17.90 -6.06 10.59
C ALA A 110 -16.51 -6.63 10.95
N SER A 111 -16.49 -7.81 11.56
CA SER A 111 -15.24 -8.52 11.86
C SER A 111 -14.46 -8.89 10.59
N ALA A 112 -15.17 -9.29 9.53
CA ALA A 112 -14.57 -9.58 8.24
C ALA A 112 -13.95 -8.34 7.60
N ALA A 113 -14.63 -7.19 7.63
CA ALA A 113 -14.09 -5.92 7.12
C ALA A 113 -12.76 -5.55 7.80
N GLU A 114 -12.70 -5.67 9.13
CA GLU A 114 -11.47 -5.45 9.89
C GLU A 114 -10.38 -6.44 9.50
N SER A 115 -10.70 -7.74 9.46
CA SER A 115 -9.73 -8.79 9.14
C SER A 115 -9.15 -8.62 7.73
N VAL A 116 -9.99 -8.31 6.75
CA VAL A 116 -9.59 -8.06 5.35
C VAL A 116 -8.70 -6.83 5.28
N TYR A 117 -9.06 -5.75 5.98
CA TYR A 117 -8.29 -4.51 5.98
C TYR A 117 -6.88 -4.74 6.54
N GLN A 118 -6.76 -5.41 7.69
CA GLN A 118 -5.46 -5.75 8.27
C GLN A 118 -4.63 -6.66 7.36
N ALA A 119 -5.25 -7.67 6.75
CA ALA A 119 -4.57 -8.55 5.80
C ALA A 119 -4.01 -7.78 4.59
N ILE A 120 -4.75 -6.79 4.08
CA ILE A 120 -4.30 -5.94 2.97
C ILE A 120 -3.15 -5.03 3.40
N LEU A 121 -3.24 -4.40 4.57
CA LEU A 121 -2.15 -3.57 5.10
C LEU A 121 -0.85 -4.37 5.26
N GLU A 122 -0.94 -5.61 5.73
CA GLU A 122 0.20 -6.51 5.83
C GLU A 122 0.82 -6.78 4.45
N ILE A 123 -0.01 -7.14 3.48
CA ILE A 123 0.43 -7.41 2.10
C ILE A 123 1.11 -6.19 1.49
N GLU A 124 0.54 -4.99 1.66
CA GLU A 124 1.11 -3.77 1.12
C GLU A 124 2.44 -3.40 1.80
N ARG A 125 2.54 -3.59 3.12
CA ARG A 125 3.80 -3.39 3.84
C ARG A 125 4.90 -4.30 3.31
N GLN A 126 4.58 -5.59 3.11
CA GLN A 126 5.51 -6.56 2.53
C GLN A 126 5.94 -6.16 1.11
N ARG A 127 5.02 -5.67 0.27
CA ARG A 127 5.35 -5.19 -1.08
C ARG A 127 6.28 -3.99 -1.05
N GLN A 128 6.08 -3.06 -0.12
CA GLN A 128 6.97 -1.90 0.03
C GLN A 128 8.39 -2.34 0.37
N PHE A 129 8.55 -3.23 1.35
CA PHE A 129 9.88 -3.75 1.72
C PHE A 129 10.59 -4.47 0.56
N VAL A 130 9.87 -5.28 -0.23
CA VAL A 130 10.46 -5.95 -1.40
C VAL A 130 10.92 -4.92 -2.45
N ARG A 131 10.13 -3.87 -2.67
CA ARG A 131 10.50 -2.80 -3.61
C ARG A 131 11.70 -1.99 -3.12
N ASP A 132 11.79 -1.68 -1.83
CA ASP A 132 12.91 -0.93 -1.27
C ASP A 132 14.23 -1.72 -1.35
N ALA A 133 14.17 -3.05 -1.16
CA ALA A 133 15.35 -3.93 -1.26
C ALA A 133 15.94 -3.98 -2.68
N ASP A 134 15.10 -3.93 -3.72
CA ASP A 134 15.52 -3.91 -5.13
C ASP A 134 16.12 -2.56 -5.56
N LEU A 135 15.85 -1.49 -4.78
CA LEU A 135 16.36 -0.14 -5.03
C LEU A 135 17.65 0.18 -4.25
N ALA A 136 18.28 -0.82 -3.63
CA ALA A 136 19.57 -0.62 -2.97
C ALA A 136 20.61 -0.08 -3.98
N PRO A 137 21.38 0.97 -3.66
CA PRO A 137 22.34 1.53 -4.60
C PRO A 137 23.36 0.46 -5.02
N ASP A 138 23.52 0.23 -6.32
CA ASP A 138 24.69 -0.48 -6.85
C ASP A 138 25.91 0.39 -6.52
N GLU A 139 26.58 0.06 -5.41
CA GLU A 139 27.80 0.74 -4.98
C GLU A 139 28.96 0.28 -5.89
N PHE A 140 29.51 1.22 -6.68
CA PHE A 140 30.75 1.08 -7.45
C PHE A 140 31.93 1.71 -6.72
#